data_AF-A0A941N497-F1
#
_entry.id   AF-A0A941N497-F1
#
_cell.length_a   1.000
_cell.length_b   1.000
_cell.length_c   1.000
_cell.angle_alpha   90.00
_cell.angle_beta   90.00
_cell.angle_gamma   90.00
#
_symmetry.space_group_name_H-M   'P 1'
#
loop_
_entity.id
_entity.type
_entity.pdbx_description
1 polymer ?
#
loop_
_entity_poly.entity_id
_entity_poly.type
_entity_poly.pdbx_seq_one_letter_code
_entity_poly.pdbx_strand_id
1 'polypeptide(L)'
;MHSTLLVSKGTPLQPGKMYVRLYHGRTNPDQEMDDWGFVGPTFGPLSCYVHTYCSTFRIHGESDTSELWLETHSDMIQWGGSFYGDFEVFIARENDRG
;
A
#
# COMPACT_ATOMS: atom_id res chain seq x y z
N MET A 1 -8.06 2.28 13.04
CA MET A 1 -9.16 2.28 12.07
C MET A 1 -9.02 1.03 11.22
N HIS A 2 -10.05 0.21 11.04
CA HIS A 2 -10.02 -0.85 10.03
C HIS A 2 -10.38 -0.21 8.69
N SER A 3 -9.39 -0.03 7.81
CA SER A 3 -9.65 0.35 6.43
C SER A 3 -10.23 -0.84 5.68
N THR A 4 -11.36 -0.66 5.01
CA THR A 4 -12.00 -1.68 4.17
C THR A 4 -11.13 -2.10 2.99
N LEU A 5 -10.09 -1.33 2.66
CA LEU A 5 -9.18 -1.59 1.56
C LEU A 5 -8.00 -2.48 1.93
N LEU A 6 -7.74 -2.70 3.22
CA LEU A 6 -6.61 -3.53 3.63
C LEU A 6 -6.89 -5.00 3.31
N VAL A 7 -6.05 -5.58 2.45
CA VAL A 7 -6.12 -7.00 2.13
C VAL A 7 -5.41 -7.79 3.23
N SER A 8 -6.07 -8.84 3.73
CA SER A 8 -5.45 -9.74 4.71
C SER A 8 -4.32 -10.53 4.05
N LYS A 9 -3.17 -10.65 4.74
CA LYS A 9 -1.99 -11.36 4.24
C LYS A 9 -2.34 -12.78 3.77
N GLY A 10 -1.86 -13.15 2.59
CA GLY A 10 -2.10 -14.46 1.96
C GLY A 10 -3.44 -14.60 1.25
N THR A 11 -4.31 -13.58 1.27
CA THR A 11 -5.60 -13.61 0.58
C THR A 11 -5.38 -13.58 -0.94
N PRO A 12 -5.98 -14.48 -1.73
CA PRO A 12 -6.01 -14.39 -3.19
C PRO A 12 -6.51 -13.03 -3.68
N LEU A 13 -5.71 -12.36 -4.50
CA LEU A 13 -6.13 -11.14 -5.19
C LEU A 13 -7.01 -11.52 -6.39
N GLN A 14 -7.91 -10.61 -6.78
CA GLN A 14 -8.78 -10.79 -7.93
C GLN A 14 -8.02 -10.43 -9.21
N PRO A 15 -7.79 -11.37 -10.15
CA PRO A 15 -7.05 -11.07 -11.37
C PRO A 15 -7.72 -9.98 -12.20
N GLY A 16 -6.91 -9.11 -12.81
CA GLY A 16 -7.40 -7.99 -13.61
C GLY A 16 -7.84 -6.76 -12.79
N LYS A 17 -7.79 -6.82 -11.45
CA LYS A 17 -8.09 -5.68 -10.57
C LYS A 17 -6.82 -4.93 -10.16
N MET A 18 -6.94 -3.64 -9.91
CA MET A 18 -5.83 -2.77 -9.48
C MET A 18 -5.63 -2.81 -7.97
N TYR A 19 -4.38 -2.84 -7.54
CA TYR A 19 -3.97 -2.84 -6.14
C TYR A 19 -2.76 -1.93 -5.93
N VAL A 20 -2.53 -1.54 -4.67
CA VAL A 20 -1.29 -0.93 -4.20
C VAL A 20 -0.62 -1.84 -3.19
N ARG A 21 0.69 -2.06 -3.29
CA ARG A 21 1.47 -2.75 -2.24
C ARG A 21 2.63 -1.88 -1.78
N LEU A 22 2.89 -1.89 -0.47
CA LEU A 22 4.04 -1.22 0.13
C LEU A 22 5.22 -2.17 0.29
N TYR A 23 6.44 -1.66 0.11
CA TYR A 23 7.69 -2.39 0.24
C TYR A 23 8.73 -1.57 1.02
N HIS A 24 9.91 -2.15 1.23
CA HIS A 24 11.01 -1.51 1.93
C HIS A 24 10.62 -1.05 3.34
N GLY A 25 9.96 -1.96 4.07
CA GLY A 25 9.37 -1.72 5.38
C GLY A 25 10.39 -1.74 6.52
N ARG A 26 10.25 -0.78 7.44
CA ARG A 26 11.04 -0.62 8.68
C ARG A 26 10.16 -0.15 9.84
N THR A 27 10.56 -0.45 11.09
CA THR A 27 9.83 -0.01 12.30
C THR A 27 10.35 1.30 12.89
N ASN A 28 11.59 1.67 12.55
CA ASN A 28 12.19 2.96 12.88
C ASN A 28 12.50 3.69 11.56
N PRO A 29 11.99 4.91 11.33
CA PRO A 29 12.21 5.65 10.08
C PRO A 29 13.69 6.00 9.88
N ASP A 30 14.43 6.22 10.96
CA ASP A 30 15.86 6.55 10.95
C ASP A 30 16.77 5.32 10.91
N GLN A 31 16.19 4.13 10.73
CA GLN A 31 16.97 2.90 10.60
C GLN A 31 17.82 2.95 9.33
N GLU A 32 19.15 2.87 9.49
CA GLU A 32 20.05 2.52 8.40
C GLU A 32 19.82 1.05 8.04
N MET A 33 19.48 0.79 6.78
CA MET A 33 19.08 -0.53 6.31
C MET A 33 20.19 -1.14 5.46
N ASP A 34 20.72 -2.27 5.92
CA ASP A 34 21.70 -3.08 5.19
C ASP A 34 21.04 -4.04 4.17
N ASP A 35 19.70 -4.18 4.19
CA ASP A 35 18.90 -5.08 3.34
C ASP A 35 17.56 -4.43 2.96
N TRP A 36 16.70 -5.14 2.21
CA TRP A 36 15.43 -4.65 1.67
C TRP A 36 14.30 -4.46 2.70
N GLY A 37 14.46 -4.91 3.95
CA GLY A 37 13.41 -4.82 4.98
C GLY A 37 12.23 -5.77 4.76
N PHE A 38 11.09 -5.47 5.39
CA PHE A 38 9.89 -6.31 5.28
C PHE A 38 8.91 -5.83 4.21
N VAL A 39 8.18 -6.79 3.62
CA VAL A 39 7.05 -6.50 2.72
C VAL A 39 5.88 -5.94 3.53
N GLY A 40 5.32 -4.84 3.04
CA GLY A 40 4.20 -4.15 3.66
C GLY A 40 2.84 -4.68 3.24
N PRO A 41 1.77 -3.96 3.64
CA PRO A 41 0.40 -4.32 3.29
C PRO A 41 0.10 -4.16 1.79
N THR A 42 -0.89 -4.91 1.34
CA THR A 42 -1.57 -4.73 0.05
C THR A 42 -2.94 -4.06 0.28
N PHE A 43 -3.30 -3.10 -0.58
CA PHE A 43 -4.57 -2.38 -0.56
C PHE A 43 -5.33 -2.56 -1.87
N GLY A 44 -6.64 -2.81 -1.78
CA GLY A 44 -7.55 -2.88 -2.93
C GLY A 44 -8.67 -3.90 -2.75
N PRO A 45 -9.41 -4.22 -3.83
CA PRO A 45 -9.25 -3.70 -5.19
C PRO A 45 -9.57 -2.20 -5.30
N LEU A 46 -8.87 -1.51 -6.19
CA LEU A 46 -8.93 -0.07 -6.39
C LEU A 46 -9.63 0.29 -7.69
N SER A 47 -10.47 1.33 -7.66
CA SER A 47 -10.98 2.01 -8.86
C SER A 47 -10.02 3.09 -9.33
N CYS A 48 -9.28 3.72 -8.41
CA CYS A 48 -8.40 4.85 -8.71
C CYS A 48 -7.24 4.93 -7.72
N TYR A 49 -6.07 5.30 -8.23
CA TYR A 49 -4.93 5.80 -7.47
C TYR A 49 -4.70 7.26 -7.87
N VAL A 50 -4.62 8.14 -6.89
CA VAL A 50 -4.42 9.58 -7.11
C VAL A 50 -3.15 10.02 -6.38
N HIS A 51 -2.29 10.70 -7.12
CA HIS A 51 -1.04 11.26 -6.62
C HIS A 51 -0.99 12.76 -6.89
N THR A 52 -0.71 13.54 -5.85
CA THR A 52 -0.54 14.99 -5.98
C THR A 52 0.87 15.40 -5.56
N TYR A 53 1.54 16.21 -6.37
CA TYR A 53 2.87 16.80 -6.10
C TYR A 53 3.95 15.82 -5.66
N CYS A 54 3.88 14.58 -6.14
CA CYS A 54 4.80 13.53 -5.76
C CYS A 54 4.83 13.17 -4.25
N SER A 55 3.91 13.69 -3.43
CA SER A 55 3.98 13.60 -1.96
C SER A 55 2.67 13.23 -1.27
N THR A 56 1.54 13.37 -1.95
CA THR A 56 0.22 13.08 -1.38
C THR A 56 -0.44 11.92 -2.11
N PHE A 57 -0.70 10.83 -1.38
CA PHE A 57 -1.15 9.56 -1.92
C PHE A 57 -2.58 9.26 -1.46
N ARG A 58 -3.49 9.06 -2.42
CA ARG A 58 -4.87 8.69 -2.17
C ARG A 58 -5.25 7.49 -3.00
N ILE A 59 -6.01 6.58 -2.40
CA ILE A 59 -6.53 5.41 -3.08
C ILE A 59 -8.03 5.33 -2.88
N HIS A 60 -8.74 4.98 -3.95
CA HIS A 60 -10.18 4.79 -3.96
C HIS A 60 -10.49 3.33 -4.25
N GLY A 61 -11.29 2.71 -3.38
CA GLY A 61 -11.81 1.37 -3.59
C GLY A 61 -12.77 1.31 -4.76
N GLU A 62 -13.14 0.09 -5.16
CA GLU A 62 -14.22 -0.10 -6.13
C GLU A 62 -15.62 0.25 -5.59
N SER A 63 -15.77 0.45 -4.28
CA SER A 63 -16.97 1.07 -3.72
C SER A 63 -16.77 2.58 -3.54
N ASP A 64 -17.77 3.37 -3.95
CA ASP A 64 -17.75 4.84 -3.94
C ASP A 64 -17.53 5.47 -2.55
N THR A 65 -17.59 4.68 -1.49
CA THR A 65 -17.42 5.14 -0.10
C THR A 65 -16.04 4.81 0.49
N SER A 66 -15.20 4.04 -0.20
CA SER A 66 -13.89 3.66 0.32
C SER A 66 -12.79 4.58 -0.23
N GLU A 67 -12.38 5.57 0.55
CA GLU A 67 -11.19 6.39 0.30
C GLU A 67 -10.17 6.15 1.42
N LEU A 68 -8.89 6.05 1.05
CA LEU A 68 -7.80 6.04 2.01
C LEU A 68 -6.70 7.01 1.60
N TRP A 69 -6.27 7.82 2.56
CA TRP A 69 -5.07 8.65 2.47
C TRP A 69 -3.90 7.86 3.06
N LEU A 70 -2.86 7.65 2.26
CA LEU A 70 -1.62 7.06 2.75
C LEU A 70 -0.76 8.21 3.27
N GLU A 71 -0.73 8.37 4.59
CA GLU A 71 0.07 9.38 5.27
C GLU A 71 1.56 9.15 5.02
N THR A 72 2.32 10.24 4.98
CA THR A 72 3.77 10.20 4.77
C THR A 72 4.53 10.68 6.00
N HIS A 73 5.72 10.13 6.18
CA HIS A 73 6.72 10.60 7.12
C HIS A 73 8.01 10.83 6.35
N SER A 74 8.36 12.10 6.11
CA SER A 74 9.44 12.48 5.19
C SER A 74 9.17 11.92 3.78
N ASP A 75 10.05 11.07 3.27
CA ASP A 75 10.03 10.43 1.96
C ASP A 75 9.36 9.04 1.98
N MET A 76 8.83 8.61 3.13
CA MET A 76 8.22 7.29 3.31
C MET A 76 6.71 7.38 3.50
N ILE A 77 6.01 6.30 3.13
CA ILE A 77 4.61 6.08 3.53
C ILE A 77 4.59 5.49 4.93
N GLN A 78 3.74 6.01 5.82
CA GLN A 78 3.53 5.49 7.17
C GLN A 78 2.24 4.68 7.24
N TRP A 79 2.34 3.44 7.73
CA TRP A 79 1.17 2.59 7.95
C TRP A 79 1.37 1.62 9.10
N GLY A 80 0.39 1.53 10.01
CA GLY A 80 0.37 0.54 11.08
C GLY A 80 1.59 0.61 12.02
N GLY A 81 2.15 1.81 12.22
CA GLY A 81 3.37 2.02 13.02
C GLY A 81 4.67 1.65 12.31
N SER A 82 4.63 1.37 11.01
CA SER A 82 5.78 1.07 10.16
C SER A 82 5.94 2.11 9.05
N PHE A 83 7.11 2.14 8.44
CA PHE A 83 7.51 3.10 7.41
C PHE A 83 8.00 2.36 6.16
N TYR A 84 7.56 2.79 4.99
CA TYR A 84 7.77 2.11 3.71
C TYR A 84 8.39 3.07 2.71
N GLY A 85 9.57 2.73 2.20
CA GLY A 85 10.28 3.54 1.20
C GLY A 85 9.68 3.44 -0.20
N ASP A 86 9.06 2.29 -0.51
CA ASP A 86 8.61 1.97 -1.86
C ASP A 86 7.13 1.57 -1.87
N PHE A 87 6.47 1.82 -2.99
CA PHE A 87 5.17 1.28 -3.28
C PHE A 87 5.04 0.93 -4.76
N GLU A 88 4.14 0.00 -5.07
CA GLU A 88 3.80 -0.41 -6.42
C GLU A 88 2.29 -0.29 -6.63
N VAL A 89 1.89 0.24 -7.78
CA VAL A 89 0.51 0.13 -8.28
C VAL A 89 0.53 -0.94 -9.37
N PHE A 90 -0.28 -2.00 -9.22
CA PHE A 90 -0.25 -3.15 -10.14
C PHE A 90 -1.64 -3.72 -10.42
N ILE A 91 -1.74 -4.44 -11.53
CA ILE A 91 -2.90 -5.27 -11.86
C ILE A 91 -2.60 -6.71 -11.45
N ALA A 92 -3.45 -7.28 -10.59
CA ALA A 92 -3.23 -8.63 -10.06
C ALA A 92 -3.35 -9.71 -11.14
N ARG A 93 -2.54 -10.77 -10.98
CA ARG A 93 -2.52 -12.00 -11.78
C ARG A 93 -3.12 -13.17 -10.98
N GLU A 94 -3.36 -14.31 -11.64
CA GLU A 94 -4.04 -15.49 -11.07
C GLU A 94 -3.49 -15.99 -9.71
N ASN A 95 -2.19 -15.78 -9.46
CA ASN A 95 -1.52 -16.28 -8.26
C ASN A 95 -1.08 -15.19 -7.27
N ASP A 96 -1.41 -13.93 -7.53
CA ASP A 96 -1.04 -12.87 -6.61
C ASP A 96 -1.82 -12.97 -5.29
N ARG A 97 -1.14 -12.64 -4.20
CA ARG A 97 -1.66 -12.69 -2.83
C ARG A 97 -1.40 -11.38 -2.11
N GLY A 98 -2.29 -11.06 -1.17
CA GLY A 98 -2.18 -9.91 -0.26
C GLY A 98 -1.01 -10.00 0.68
#